data_AF-A0A8H7FFH1-F1
#
_entry.id   AF-A0A8H7FFH1-F1
#
_cell.length_a   1.000
_cell.length_b   1.000
_cell.length_c   1.000
_cell.angle_alpha   90.00
_cell.angle_beta   90.00
_cell.angle_gamma   90.00
#
_symmetry.space_group_name_H-M   'P 1'
#
loop_
_entity.id
_entity.type
_entity.pdbx_description
1 polymer ?
#
loop_
_entity_poly.entity_id
_entity_poly.type
_entity_poly.pdbx_seq_one_letter_code
_entity_poly.pdbx_strand_id
1 'polypeptide(L)'
;MSTLLSSARIPKGYLPPLDCSVATLLKFPVPAPAAAVCPSDLLQTDPLTFFSPDEATCSDLETIATIVLPHKDLVALLAATASDLRAQSMRSVRVLHTAGERPETLPIWIIKYWQEVATLMPIRSKFVDAETFLLKDAISRLKLHNEMPNGVPVMREAVDLLYEAGWNDVVKGFDEKSQLYEVASFASRKWLSSAHINYMLELLKIKLHRAGRVGIVMASSHLFVKIVQAYEAREGGQYKSSQNFRLPRKYGELLAMSNDDLFSIANVEATHWLPFVISPITSLVRTANSLSMKKPIHPQLREALEWWLQQHFPQHFNWKPMQITYQDNDYACGTLADNCLDHYYCGDESPLTFHSLLSIDIARARTLVQLLRQHRTIQHAKTLEAPALHGSMQEPDERATYTEKVITTTLRISPDTGPETRQMLQELPPYSEETLSLLRLYGPRKYALVGEDPEAVSILNNQYAAEDQLLRRLRLVHALHTIDSMENHRDVKSLSASIAKVGGSLGSSISFLMSMHRMQRFTHPSLRLEAFRAAHDVAAPKYKPHPLGPSDLDRLTLVAAGSWKTMHFVPVLDTSIQRLNASLTTMNVDGWAEQIRSIELAQRKANDLKSDLLAGRV
;
A
#
# COMPACT_ATOMS: atom_id res chain seq x y z
N MET A 1 40.85 15.73 0.84
CA MET A 1 41.63 15.18 1.97
C MET A 1 41.08 13.81 2.44
N SER A 2 40.71 12.89 1.55
CA SER A 2 40.07 11.59 1.93
C SER A 2 40.62 10.38 1.14
N THR A 3 41.63 10.56 0.28
CA THR A 3 42.01 9.57 -0.75
C THR A 3 42.82 8.38 -0.24
N LEU A 4 43.52 8.49 0.90
CA LEU A 4 44.41 7.42 1.39
C LEU A 4 43.69 6.36 2.22
N LEU A 5 42.92 6.74 3.25
CA LEU A 5 42.07 5.80 3.98
C LEU A 5 40.96 5.21 3.11
N SER A 6 40.49 5.94 2.09
CA SER A 6 39.57 5.35 1.12
C SER A 6 40.23 4.22 0.31
N SER A 7 41.55 4.31 0.03
CA SER A 7 42.31 3.26 -0.68
C SER A 7 42.71 2.07 0.19
N ALA A 8 42.88 2.25 1.51
CA ALA A 8 43.17 1.16 2.43
C ALA A 8 41.99 0.16 2.42
N ARG A 9 42.24 -1.06 1.97
CA ARG A 9 41.22 -2.13 1.95
C ARG A 9 41.32 -2.91 3.26
N ILE A 10 40.23 -2.93 4.01
CA ILE A 10 40.09 -3.88 5.12
C ILE A 10 40.11 -5.29 4.51
N PRO A 11 40.92 -6.22 5.01
CA PRO A 11 40.95 -7.57 4.47
C PRO A 11 39.57 -8.24 4.56
N LYS A 12 39.25 -9.12 3.61
CA LYS A 12 37.98 -9.85 3.61
C LYS A 12 37.88 -10.68 4.90
N GLY A 13 36.69 -10.71 5.50
CA GLY A 13 36.42 -11.47 6.72
C GLY A 13 36.59 -10.69 8.03
N TYR A 14 37.14 -9.47 8.01
CA TYR A 14 37.28 -8.63 9.22
C TYR A 14 35.99 -7.85 9.55
N LEU A 15 35.10 -7.67 8.57
CA LEU A 15 33.77 -7.11 8.78
C LEU A 15 32.73 -8.14 8.35
N PRO A 16 31.54 -8.14 8.98
CA PRO A 16 30.44 -8.96 8.49
C PRO A 16 30.08 -8.50 7.07
N PRO A 17 29.83 -9.44 6.13
CA PRO A 17 29.30 -9.08 4.81
C PRO A 17 28.01 -8.25 4.94
N LEU A 18 27.82 -7.25 4.10
CA LEU A 18 26.63 -6.38 4.14
C LEU A 18 25.33 -7.15 3.87
N ASP A 19 25.43 -8.26 3.14
CA ASP A 19 24.35 -9.17 2.78
C ASP A 19 24.19 -10.35 3.75
N CYS A 20 24.99 -10.41 4.83
CA CYS A 20 24.82 -11.48 5.80
C CYS A 20 23.53 -11.30 6.62
N SER A 21 23.06 -12.38 7.22
CA SER A 21 21.86 -12.33 8.06
C SER A 21 22.11 -11.64 9.40
N VAL A 22 21.04 -11.19 10.07
CA VAL A 22 21.13 -10.67 11.45
C VAL A 22 21.74 -11.71 12.40
N ALA A 23 21.37 -12.99 12.27
CA ALA A 23 21.97 -14.05 13.09
C ALA A 23 23.50 -14.14 12.91
N THR A 24 23.98 -13.95 11.68
CA THR A 24 25.41 -13.93 11.37
C THR A 24 26.08 -12.70 11.96
N LEU A 25 25.47 -11.52 11.84
CA LEU A 25 25.95 -10.27 12.45
C LEU A 25 26.09 -10.39 13.98
N LEU A 26 25.09 -10.97 14.65
CA LEU A 26 25.09 -11.10 16.11
C LEU A 26 26.21 -12.02 16.62
N LYS A 27 26.53 -13.07 15.85
CA LYS A 27 27.62 -14.02 16.14
C LYS A 27 28.99 -13.52 15.68
N PHE A 28 29.05 -12.50 14.83
CA PHE A 28 30.30 -11.96 14.31
C PHE A 28 31.15 -11.38 15.46
N PRO A 29 32.44 -11.74 15.58
CA PRO A 29 33.30 -11.20 16.62
C PRO A 29 33.56 -9.72 16.34
N VAL A 30 33.15 -8.85 17.27
CA VAL A 30 33.42 -7.41 17.21
C VAL A 30 34.09 -7.01 18.52
N PRO A 31 35.15 -6.18 18.46
CA PRO A 31 35.76 -5.56 19.63
C PRO A 31 34.75 -5.01 20.63
N ALA A 32 35.06 -5.20 21.91
CA ALA A 32 34.34 -4.49 22.97
C ALA A 32 34.54 -2.97 22.80
N PRO A 33 33.50 -2.14 22.99
CA PRO A 33 33.67 -0.69 22.96
C PRO A 33 34.56 -0.25 24.13
N ALA A 34 35.42 0.75 23.92
CA ALA A 34 36.08 1.41 25.04
C ALA A 34 35.06 2.00 26.03
N ALA A 35 35.52 2.25 27.25
CA ALA A 35 34.77 3.02 28.22
C ALA A 35 34.28 4.35 27.61
N ALA A 36 33.11 4.82 28.05
CA ALA A 36 32.43 5.98 27.46
C ALA A 36 33.25 7.28 27.50
N VAL A 37 34.27 7.37 28.35
CA VAL A 37 35.15 8.52 28.47
C VAL A 37 36.53 8.15 27.91
N CYS A 38 36.96 8.86 26.87
CA CYS A 38 38.34 8.81 26.44
C CYS A 38 39.24 9.39 27.55
N PRO A 39 40.27 8.68 28.00
CA PRO A 39 41.29 9.28 28.86
C PRO A 39 41.86 10.53 28.18
N SER A 40 41.77 11.69 28.84
CA SER A 40 42.23 12.98 28.30
C SER A 40 43.69 12.91 27.84
N ASP A 41 44.50 12.13 28.55
CA ASP A 41 45.93 11.95 28.29
C ASP A 41 46.19 11.35 26.89
N LEU A 42 45.33 10.45 26.41
CA LEU A 42 45.47 9.83 25.08
C LEU A 42 45.18 10.81 23.94
N LEU A 43 44.26 11.77 24.15
CA LEU A 43 43.96 12.80 23.15
C LEU A 43 45.00 13.93 23.14
N GLN A 44 45.74 14.11 24.25
CA GLN A 44 46.84 15.08 24.35
C GLN A 44 48.19 14.51 23.90
N THR A 45 48.30 13.18 23.84
CA THR A 45 49.50 12.50 23.34
C THR A 45 49.71 12.84 21.86
N ASP A 46 50.95 13.12 21.47
CA ASP A 46 51.30 13.42 20.07
C ASP A 46 50.82 12.27 19.16
N PRO A 47 49.93 12.52 18.18
CA PRO A 47 49.39 11.51 17.28
C PRO A 47 50.48 10.67 16.59
N LEU A 48 51.67 11.24 16.34
CA LEU A 48 52.78 10.52 15.71
C LEU A 48 53.28 9.35 16.55
N THR A 49 53.14 9.41 17.87
CA THR A 49 53.55 8.32 18.79
C THR A 49 52.71 7.05 18.61
N PHE A 50 51.52 7.17 18.01
CA PHE A 50 50.69 6.02 17.67
C PHE A 50 51.14 5.31 16.40
N PHE A 51 52.13 5.82 15.66
CA PHE A 51 52.60 5.20 14.42
C PHE A 51 54.02 4.64 14.59
N SER A 52 54.30 3.50 13.96
CA SER A 52 55.64 2.92 13.90
C SER A 52 56.11 2.77 12.45
N PRO A 53 57.40 2.98 12.16
CA PRO A 53 57.98 2.61 10.87
C PRO A 53 58.11 1.10 10.69
N ASP A 54 58.05 0.33 11.79
CA ASP A 54 58.15 -1.13 11.78
C ASP A 54 56.88 -1.79 11.22
N GLU A 55 57.03 -3.01 10.71
CA GLU A 55 55.90 -3.83 10.30
C GLU A 55 54.97 -4.14 11.48
N ALA A 56 53.70 -4.45 11.16
CA ALA A 56 52.74 -4.85 12.18
C ALA A 56 53.12 -6.18 12.83
N THR A 57 53.14 -6.25 14.16
CA THR A 57 53.40 -7.49 14.92
C THR A 57 52.18 -8.38 15.00
N CYS A 58 50.98 -7.82 14.84
CA CYS A 58 49.72 -8.56 14.87
C CYS A 58 48.85 -8.20 13.68
N SER A 59 48.47 -9.20 12.89
CA SER A 59 47.49 -9.07 11.81
C SER A 59 46.34 -10.06 11.94
N ASP A 60 46.33 -10.89 12.98
CA ASP A 60 45.33 -11.95 13.17
C ASP A 60 43.97 -11.37 13.61
N LEU A 61 42.88 -11.85 13.00
CA LEU A 61 41.53 -11.33 13.26
C LEU A 61 41.07 -11.66 14.69
N GLU A 62 41.33 -12.88 15.18
CA GLU A 62 40.89 -13.28 16.51
C GLU A 62 41.55 -12.38 17.56
N THR A 63 42.85 -12.16 17.43
CA THR A 63 43.63 -11.26 18.28
C THR A 63 43.11 -9.83 18.17
N ILE A 64 42.94 -9.28 16.96
CA ILE A 64 42.43 -7.92 16.73
C ILE A 64 41.03 -7.75 17.33
N ALA A 65 40.17 -8.76 17.26
CA ALA A 65 38.82 -8.72 17.83
C ALA A 65 38.83 -8.68 19.38
N THR A 66 39.92 -9.08 20.03
CA THR A 66 40.08 -8.93 21.49
C THR A 66 40.57 -7.54 21.92
N ILE A 67 41.11 -6.75 20.99
CA ILE A 67 41.60 -5.40 21.28
C ILE A 67 40.40 -4.46 21.38
N VAL A 68 40.27 -3.79 22.52
CA VAL A 68 39.18 -2.82 22.78
C VAL A 68 39.15 -1.76 21.69
N LEU A 69 37.97 -1.40 21.19
CA LEU A 69 37.79 -0.37 20.18
C LEU A 69 38.20 1.00 20.76
N PRO A 70 39.12 1.77 20.13
CA PRO A 70 39.48 3.09 20.63
C PRO A 70 38.28 4.05 20.62
N HIS A 71 38.32 5.07 21.47
CA HIS A 71 37.28 6.11 21.49
C HIS A 71 37.16 6.80 20.12
N LYS A 72 35.94 7.17 19.71
CA LYS A 72 35.66 7.76 18.39
C LYS A 72 36.53 8.98 18.05
N ASP A 73 36.84 9.81 19.05
CA ASP A 73 37.64 11.02 18.86
C ASP A 73 39.11 10.68 18.60
N LEU A 74 39.64 9.65 19.27
CA LEU A 74 40.98 9.13 19.00
C LEU A 74 41.03 8.50 17.60
N VAL A 75 40.02 7.71 17.21
CA VAL A 75 39.95 7.14 15.86
C VAL A 75 39.92 8.24 14.80
N ALA A 76 39.19 9.34 15.03
CA ALA A 76 39.15 10.49 14.13
C ALA A 76 40.52 11.21 14.04
N LEU A 77 41.20 11.39 15.18
CA LEU A 77 42.55 11.96 15.25
C LEU A 77 43.57 11.13 14.49
N LEU A 78 43.57 9.81 14.71
CA LEU A 78 44.44 8.87 14.00
C LEU A 78 44.14 8.84 12.50
N ALA A 79 42.87 8.91 12.11
CA ALA A 79 42.48 8.94 10.71
C ALA A 79 42.94 10.21 9.98
N ALA A 80 42.82 11.37 10.63
CA ALA A 80 43.33 12.63 10.10
C ALA A 80 44.86 12.56 9.93
N THR A 81 45.57 12.10 10.96
CA THR A 81 47.03 11.99 10.97
C THR A 81 47.54 11.01 9.91
N ALA A 82 46.92 9.82 9.79
CA ALA A 82 47.34 8.77 8.86
C ALA A 82 47.37 9.21 7.38
N SER A 83 46.61 10.26 7.01
CA SER A 83 46.61 10.79 5.65
C SER A 83 47.93 11.44 5.26
N ASP A 84 48.68 12.00 6.22
CA ASP A 84 49.94 12.73 5.95
C ASP A 84 51.17 11.82 6.10
N LEU A 85 51.03 10.65 6.73
CA LEU A 85 52.16 9.81 7.16
C LEU A 85 52.71 8.84 6.13
N ARG A 86 52.06 8.67 4.98
CA ARG A 86 52.62 7.81 3.90
C ARG A 86 53.94 8.37 3.37
N ALA A 87 54.10 9.70 3.37
CA ALA A 87 55.36 10.36 3.00
C ALA A 87 56.50 10.09 4.02
N GLN A 88 56.15 9.70 5.25
CA GLN A 88 57.09 9.54 6.36
C GLN A 88 57.46 8.07 6.63
N SER A 89 57.13 7.15 5.71
CA SER A 89 57.48 5.71 5.82
C SER A 89 56.90 4.98 7.05
N MET A 90 55.81 5.48 7.64
CA MET A 90 55.09 4.76 8.69
C MET A 90 54.38 3.53 8.11
N ARG A 91 54.43 2.38 8.82
CA ARG A 91 53.89 1.10 8.34
C ARG A 91 52.85 0.47 9.26
N SER A 92 52.87 0.81 10.54
CA SER A 92 51.96 0.24 11.54
C SER A 92 51.49 1.26 12.58
N VAL A 93 50.51 0.86 13.39
CA VAL A 93 49.86 1.66 14.44
C VAL A 93 50.05 0.95 15.78
N ARG A 94 50.63 1.63 16.77
CA ARG A 94 50.81 1.16 18.14
C ARG A 94 49.49 1.19 18.92
N VAL A 95 49.20 0.15 19.68
CA VAL A 95 47.99 0.02 20.50
C VAL A 95 48.22 0.65 21.87
N LEU A 96 48.21 1.98 21.94
CA LEU A 96 48.47 2.71 23.20
C LEU A 96 47.21 2.90 24.07
N HIS A 97 46.01 2.65 23.53
CA HIS A 97 44.75 2.93 24.22
C HIS A 97 44.25 1.80 25.12
N THR A 98 44.91 0.64 25.13
CA THR A 98 44.58 -0.47 26.04
C THR A 98 45.40 -0.38 27.32
N ALA A 99 44.78 -0.57 28.49
CA ALA A 99 45.47 -0.63 29.77
C ALA A 99 46.31 -1.92 29.87
N GLY A 100 47.51 -1.88 29.31
CA GLY A 100 48.49 -2.97 29.34
C GLY A 100 49.65 -2.65 28.41
N GLU A 101 50.88 -2.95 28.84
CA GLU A 101 52.09 -2.87 28.03
C GLU A 101 52.07 -3.99 26.97
N ARG A 102 51.12 -3.94 26.03
CA ARG A 102 51.20 -4.74 24.81
C ARG A 102 51.98 -3.90 23.81
N PRO A 103 53.24 -4.25 23.47
CA PRO A 103 53.99 -3.58 22.42
C PRO A 103 53.45 -3.94 21.02
N GLU A 104 52.18 -4.31 20.92
CA GLU A 104 51.57 -4.75 19.67
C GLU A 104 51.41 -3.56 18.72
N THR A 105 51.89 -3.76 17.50
CA THR A 105 51.62 -2.87 16.36
C THR A 105 50.65 -3.56 15.40
N LEU A 106 49.69 -2.80 14.91
CA LEU A 106 48.65 -3.24 13.98
C LEU A 106 48.88 -2.60 12.60
N PRO A 107 48.42 -3.20 11.51
CA PRO A 107 48.54 -2.58 10.19
C PRO A 107 47.79 -1.25 10.12
N ILE A 108 48.25 -0.29 9.32
CA ILE A 108 47.59 1.04 9.18
C ILE A 108 46.11 0.94 8.79
N TRP A 109 45.70 -0.10 8.04
CA TRP A 109 44.30 -0.29 7.67
C TRP A 109 43.37 -0.49 8.89
N ILE A 110 43.91 -0.78 10.08
CA ILE A 110 43.16 -0.94 11.33
C ILE A 110 42.33 0.31 11.67
N ILE A 111 42.82 1.50 11.34
CA ILE A 111 42.12 2.75 11.63
C ILE A 111 40.77 2.77 10.91
N LYS A 112 40.75 2.35 9.64
CA LYS A 112 39.52 2.22 8.86
C LYS A 112 38.61 1.14 9.42
N TYR A 113 39.17 0.00 9.84
CA TYR A 113 38.40 -1.05 10.50
C TYR A 113 37.72 -0.53 11.77
N TRP A 114 38.41 0.22 12.63
CA TRP A 114 37.81 0.83 13.81
C TRP A 114 36.70 1.83 13.48
N GLN A 115 36.84 2.60 12.40
CA GLN A 115 35.76 3.49 11.92
C GLN A 115 34.52 2.69 11.52
N GLU A 116 34.67 1.66 10.69
CA GLU A 116 33.56 0.82 10.23
C GLU A 116 32.90 0.08 11.41
N VAL A 117 33.69 -0.50 12.32
CA VAL A 117 33.17 -1.13 13.55
C VAL A 117 32.41 -0.13 14.42
N ALA A 118 32.91 1.10 14.59
CA ALA A 118 32.21 2.13 15.35
C ALA A 118 30.83 2.46 14.74
N THR A 119 30.68 2.41 13.42
CA THR A 119 29.36 2.57 12.76
C THR A 119 28.46 1.35 12.89
N LEU A 120 29.04 0.14 12.91
CA LEU A 120 28.33 -1.13 13.04
C LEU A 120 27.77 -1.35 14.45
N MET A 121 28.48 -0.90 15.48
CA MET A 121 28.15 -1.16 16.89
C MET A 121 26.73 -0.69 17.29
N PRO A 122 26.29 0.54 16.97
CA PRO A 122 24.91 0.97 17.23
C PRO A 122 23.86 0.11 16.53
N ILE A 123 24.15 -0.37 15.31
CA ILE A 123 23.25 -1.24 14.54
C ILE A 123 23.15 -2.61 15.22
N ARG A 124 24.29 -3.23 15.54
CA ARG A 124 24.35 -4.51 16.27
C ARG A 124 23.62 -4.41 17.61
N SER A 125 23.81 -3.31 18.34
CA SER A 125 23.13 -3.09 19.63
C SER A 125 21.61 -3.11 19.49
N LYS A 126 21.03 -2.55 18.43
CA LYS A 126 19.57 -2.60 18.21
C LYS A 126 19.06 -4.04 18.04
N PHE A 127 19.81 -4.89 17.34
CA PHE A 127 19.43 -6.30 17.20
C PHE A 127 19.64 -7.10 18.49
N VAL A 128 20.68 -6.81 19.27
CA VAL A 128 20.88 -7.40 20.60
C VAL A 128 19.75 -7.02 21.56
N ASP A 129 19.33 -5.75 21.55
CA ASP A 129 18.19 -5.26 22.32
C ASP A 129 16.91 -6.01 21.92
N ALA A 130 16.66 -6.16 20.61
CA ALA A 130 15.51 -6.87 20.07
C ALA A 130 15.50 -8.35 20.46
N GLU A 131 16.63 -9.04 20.31
CA GLU A 131 16.77 -10.44 20.71
C GLU A 131 16.52 -10.62 22.22
N THR A 132 17.08 -9.73 23.05
CA THR A 132 16.89 -9.76 24.51
C THR A 132 15.42 -9.55 24.87
N PHE A 133 14.76 -8.57 24.25
CA PHE A 133 13.34 -8.30 24.45
C PHE A 133 12.46 -9.52 24.10
N LEU A 134 12.70 -10.13 22.95
CA LEU A 134 11.91 -11.25 22.44
C LEU A 134 12.18 -12.56 23.20
N LEU A 135 13.45 -12.89 23.48
CA LEU A 135 13.83 -14.18 24.05
C LEU A 135 13.91 -14.19 25.57
N LYS A 136 14.56 -13.19 26.18
CA LYS A 136 14.85 -13.19 27.62
C LYS A 136 13.71 -12.60 28.41
N ASP A 137 13.22 -11.44 27.98
CA ASP A 137 12.23 -10.70 28.77
C ASP A 137 10.81 -11.23 28.53
N ALA A 138 10.39 -11.39 27.27
CA ALA A 138 9.02 -11.75 26.95
C ALA A 138 8.71 -13.23 27.24
N ILE A 139 9.52 -14.18 26.77
CA ILE A 139 9.24 -15.61 26.93
C ILE A 139 9.28 -16.03 28.40
N SER A 140 10.23 -15.51 29.18
CA SER A 140 10.32 -15.81 30.62
C SER A 140 9.07 -15.36 31.36
N ARG A 141 8.56 -14.16 31.06
CA ARG A 141 7.30 -13.65 31.63
C ARG A 141 6.10 -14.47 31.18
N LEU A 142 6.00 -14.80 29.89
CA LEU A 142 4.86 -15.57 29.37
C LEU A 142 4.74 -16.95 30.01
N LYS A 143 5.87 -17.63 30.23
CA LYS A 143 5.90 -18.93 30.91
C LYS A 143 5.48 -18.83 32.38
N LEU A 144 5.85 -17.74 33.06
CA LEU A 144 5.53 -17.55 34.47
C LEU A 144 4.03 -17.32 34.69
N HIS A 145 3.41 -16.59 33.77
CA HIS A 145 2.07 -16.05 33.99
C HIS A 145 0.94 -16.90 33.39
N ASN A 146 1.19 -17.79 32.42
CA ASN A 146 0.15 -18.52 31.66
C ASN A 146 -0.95 -17.61 31.07
N GLU A 147 -0.72 -16.28 31.04
CA GLU A 147 -1.75 -15.29 30.74
C GLU A 147 -2.11 -15.23 29.25
N MET A 148 -1.18 -15.62 28.36
CA MET A 148 -1.37 -15.51 26.91
C MET A 148 -0.70 -16.67 26.14
N PRO A 149 -1.42 -17.78 25.89
CA PRO A 149 -0.84 -18.96 25.23
C PRO A 149 -0.30 -18.65 23.82
N ASN A 150 -0.87 -17.65 23.14
CA ASN A 150 -0.47 -17.25 21.79
C ASN A 150 0.71 -16.26 21.76
N GLY A 151 1.19 -15.76 22.92
CA GLY A 151 2.29 -14.80 22.97
C GLY A 151 3.65 -15.43 22.62
N VAL A 152 3.94 -16.62 23.17
CA VAL A 152 5.24 -17.28 22.97
C VAL A 152 5.49 -17.65 21.51
N PRO A 153 4.52 -18.22 20.76
CA PRO A 153 4.70 -18.48 19.34
C PRO A 153 5.01 -17.21 18.53
N VAL A 154 4.32 -16.10 18.80
CA VAL A 154 4.54 -14.82 18.08
C VAL A 154 5.95 -14.28 18.35
N MET A 155 6.42 -14.31 19.60
CA MET A 155 7.75 -13.84 19.96
C MET A 155 8.85 -14.68 19.31
N ARG A 156 8.67 -16.01 19.29
CA ARG A 156 9.62 -16.92 18.65
C ARG A 156 9.67 -16.68 17.15
N GLU A 157 8.52 -16.59 16.50
CA GLU A 157 8.45 -16.31 15.07
C GLU A 157 9.11 -14.97 14.72
N ALA A 158 8.94 -13.94 15.56
CA ALA A 158 9.61 -12.66 15.36
C ALA A 158 11.14 -12.80 15.34
N VAL A 159 11.70 -13.63 16.23
CA VAL A 159 13.15 -13.91 16.26
C VAL A 159 13.59 -14.69 15.03
N ASP A 160 12.85 -15.74 14.67
CA ASP A 160 13.19 -16.59 13.52
C ASP A 160 13.22 -15.76 12.23
N LEU A 161 12.20 -14.94 11.99
CA LEU A 161 12.15 -14.03 10.84
C LEU A 161 13.23 -12.96 10.88
N LEU A 162 13.54 -12.41 12.06
CA LEU A 162 14.59 -11.40 12.21
C LEU A 162 15.98 -11.99 11.90
N TYR A 163 16.24 -13.21 12.36
CA TYR A 163 17.49 -13.94 12.13
C TYR A 163 17.73 -14.32 10.68
N GLU A 164 16.67 -14.57 9.91
CA GLU A 164 16.73 -14.85 8.48
C GLU A 164 17.01 -13.60 7.63
N ALA A 165 16.59 -12.42 8.08
CA ALA A 165 16.68 -11.19 7.32
C ALA A 165 18.12 -10.65 7.23
N GLY A 166 18.45 -9.93 6.15
CA GLY A 166 19.74 -9.28 5.98
C GLY A 166 19.88 -8.06 6.90
N TRP A 167 20.96 -7.95 7.65
CA TRP A 167 21.06 -6.90 8.69
C TRP A 167 21.10 -5.47 8.11
N ASN A 168 21.61 -5.32 6.88
CA ASN A 168 21.70 -4.07 6.14
C ASN A 168 20.66 -3.98 5.01
N ASP A 169 19.61 -4.80 5.06
CA ASP A 169 18.53 -4.73 4.07
C ASP A 169 17.72 -3.44 4.25
N VAL A 170 17.24 -2.89 3.13
CA VAL A 170 16.15 -1.91 3.13
C VAL A 170 14.83 -2.65 3.22
N VAL A 171 13.92 -2.18 4.06
CA VAL A 171 12.57 -2.75 4.19
C VAL A 171 11.85 -2.70 2.83
N LYS A 172 11.19 -3.81 2.45
CA LYS A 172 10.59 -4.01 1.11
C LYS A 172 9.09 -4.20 1.27
N GLY A 173 8.34 -3.80 0.25
CA GLY A 173 6.88 -3.93 0.22
C GLY A 173 6.10 -2.79 0.85
N PHE A 174 6.76 -1.66 1.09
CA PHE A 174 6.19 -0.45 1.68
C PHE A 174 6.66 0.80 0.91
N ASP A 175 5.90 1.88 0.99
CA ASP A 175 6.29 3.18 0.44
C ASP A 175 7.43 3.81 1.25
N GLU A 176 7.34 3.69 2.58
CA GLU A 176 8.40 4.09 3.51
C GLU A 176 9.68 3.26 3.27
N LYS A 177 10.84 3.95 3.20
CA LYS A 177 12.15 3.33 2.98
C LYS A 177 13.01 3.53 4.22
N SER A 178 13.14 2.48 5.03
CA SER A 178 14.08 2.46 6.15
C SER A 178 14.99 1.26 6.08
N GLN A 179 16.11 1.34 6.79
CA GLN A 179 16.95 0.17 7.05
C GLN A 179 16.24 -0.81 7.99
N LEU A 180 16.48 -2.10 7.82
CA LEU A 180 15.85 -3.17 8.60
C LEU A 180 16.15 -3.03 10.10
N TYR A 181 17.35 -2.60 10.48
CA TYR A 181 17.68 -2.39 11.88
C TYR A 181 16.81 -1.34 12.57
N GLU A 182 16.11 -0.47 11.81
CA GLU A 182 15.18 0.49 12.40
C GLU A 182 13.91 -0.21 12.88
N VAL A 183 13.38 -1.17 12.12
CA VAL A 183 12.16 -1.91 12.49
C VAL A 183 12.38 -2.85 13.69
N ALA A 184 13.64 -3.17 14.04
CA ALA A 184 13.97 -3.86 15.28
C ALA A 184 13.44 -3.12 16.53
N SER A 185 13.16 -1.82 16.44
CA SER A 185 12.57 -1.03 17.53
C SER A 185 11.16 -1.51 17.93
N PHE A 186 10.43 -2.21 17.05
CA PHE A 186 9.18 -2.88 17.45
C PHE A 186 9.42 -3.89 18.57
N ALA A 187 10.55 -4.60 18.55
CA ALA A 187 11.01 -5.48 19.62
C ALA A 187 11.72 -4.69 20.76
N SER A 188 11.12 -3.59 21.20
CA SER A 188 11.62 -2.80 22.34
C SER A 188 10.48 -2.01 23.00
N ARG A 189 10.77 -1.32 24.09
CA ARG A 189 9.86 -0.34 24.73
C ARG A 189 10.23 1.11 24.42
N LYS A 190 10.94 1.32 23.31
CA LYS A 190 11.25 2.67 22.80
C LYS A 190 10.04 3.23 22.06
N TRP A 191 9.94 4.56 22.06
CA TRP A 191 8.94 5.28 21.27
C TRP A 191 9.04 4.93 19.79
N LEU A 192 7.89 4.78 19.16
CA LEU A 192 7.80 4.55 17.72
C LEU A 192 7.95 5.90 16.99
N SER A 193 8.82 5.92 15.97
CA SER A 193 8.96 7.06 15.06
C SER A 193 7.86 7.07 13.99
N SER A 194 7.74 8.17 13.23
CA SER A 194 6.79 8.29 12.12
C SER A 194 6.91 7.17 11.08
N ALA A 195 8.13 6.69 10.80
CA ALA A 195 8.36 5.58 9.88
C ALA A 195 7.68 4.29 10.38
N HIS A 196 7.81 3.99 11.68
CA HIS A 196 7.11 2.85 12.29
C HIS A 196 5.60 2.98 12.16
N ILE A 197 5.05 4.17 12.43
CA ILE A 197 3.61 4.43 12.31
C ILE A 197 3.14 4.27 10.86
N ASN A 198 3.91 4.75 9.88
CA ASN A 198 3.57 4.56 8.46
C ASN A 198 3.57 3.09 8.06
N TYR A 199 4.53 2.29 8.55
CA TYR A 199 4.52 0.84 8.35
C TYR A 199 3.25 0.18 8.90
N MET A 200 2.82 0.58 10.10
CA MET A 200 1.58 0.06 10.72
C MET A 200 0.34 0.43 9.90
N LEU A 201 0.24 1.69 9.47
CA LEU A 201 -0.85 2.17 8.61
C LEU A 201 -0.89 1.41 7.27
N GLU A 202 0.25 1.16 6.64
CA GLU A 202 0.33 0.39 5.39
C GLU A 202 -0.06 -1.09 5.59
N LEU A 203 0.35 -1.71 6.70
CA LEU A 203 -0.10 -3.05 7.06
C LEU A 203 -1.62 -3.11 7.24
N LEU A 204 -2.20 -2.12 7.93
CA LEU A 204 -3.65 -2.00 8.08
C LEU A 204 -4.33 -1.81 6.73
N LYS A 205 -3.80 -0.96 5.84
CA LYS A 205 -4.31 -0.79 4.47
C LYS A 205 -4.32 -2.10 3.70
N ILE A 206 -3.22 -2.87 3.75
CA ILE A 206 -3.13 -4.19 3.10
C ILE A 206 -4.19 -5.14 3.66
N LYS A 207 -4.37 -5.16 4.99
CA LYS A 207 -5.37 -5.99 5.66
C LYS A 207 -6.80 -5.62 5.24
N LEU A 208 -7.14 -4.33 5.25
CA LEU A 208 -8.45 -3.83 4.84
C LEU A 208 -8.76 -4.15 3.38
N HIS A 209 -7.77 -3.99 2.50
CA HIS A 209 -7.92 -4.33 1.09
C HIS A 209 -8.17 -5.84 0.88
N ARG A 210 -7.42 -6.71 1.58
CA ARG A 210 -7.64 -8.17 1.55
C ARG A 210 -9.01 -8.57 2.09
N ALA A 211 -9.55 -7.82 3.05
CA ALA A 211 -10.90 -8.01 3.56
C ALA A 211 -12.00 -7.42 2.65
N GLY A 212 -11.64 -6.88 1.47
CA GLY A 212 -12.58 -6.28 0.53
C GLY A 212 -13.20 -4.96 1.02
N ARG A 213 -12.57 -4.30 2.00
CA ARG A 213 -13.02 -2.99 2.49
C ARG A 213 -12.59 -1.92 1.49
N VAL A 214 -13.58 -1.29 0.86
CA VAL A 214 -13.41 -0.20 -0.11
C VAL A 214 -13.87 1.12 0.49
N GLY A 215 -13.56 2.23 -0.18
CA GLY A 215 -13.98 3.56 0.27
C GLY A 215 -13.18 4.09 1.45
N ILE A 216 -11.89 3.77 1.49
CA ILE A 216 -11.00 4.15 2.59
C ILE A 216 -9.69 4.70 2.03
N VAL A 217 -9.35 5.91 2.46
CA VAL A 217 -8.12 6.63 2.13
C VAL A 217 -7.18 6.59 3.35
N MET A 218 -6.05 5.91 3.21
CA MET A 218 -4.99 5.96 4.20
C MET A 218 -4.10 7.19 3.95
N ALA A 219 -3.89 8.02 4.97
CA ALA A 219 -2.89 9.07 4.95
C ALA A 219 -1.69 8.75 5.85
N SER A 220 -0.48 9.12 5.43
CA SER A 220 0.73 9.01 6.26
C SER A 220 0.63 9.86 7.53
N SER A 221 1.32 9.47 8.59
CA SER A 221 1.42 10.25 9.84
C SER A 221 1.89 11.70 9.66
N HIS A 222 2.66 11.98 8.59
CA HIS A 222 3.12 13.33 8.24
C HIS A 222 2.01 14.29 7.81
N LEU A 223 0.81 13.81 7.45
CA LEU A 223 -0.30 14.66 7.03
C LEU A 223 -0.65 15.65 8.14
N PHE A 224 -0.79 15.17 9.37
CA PHE A 224 -1.18 16.03 10.49
C PHE A 224 -0.13 17.10 10.80
N VAL A 225 1.17 16.76 10.74
CA VAL A 225 2.26 17.74 10.88
C VAL A 225 2.12 18.87 9.86
N LYS A 226 1.78 18.55 8.61
CA LYS A 226 1.54 19.55 7.56
C LYS A 226 0.26 20.35 7.77
N ILE A 227 -0.77 19.75 8.36
CA ILE A 227 -1.99 20.47 8.75
C ILE A 227 -1.71 21.47 9.88
N VAL A 228 -0.93 21.08 10.90
CA VAL A 228 -0.52 22.00 11.99
C VAL A 228 0.30 23.16 11.45
N GLN A 229 1.32 22.90 10.61
CA GLN A 229 2.10 23.96 9.96
C GLN A 229 1.22 24.92 9.14
N ALA A 230 0.21 24.39 8.45
CA ALA A 230 -0.74 25.19 7.69
C ALA A 230 -1.67 26.01 8.60
N TYR A 231 -2.12 25.43 9.71
CA TYR A 231 -2.94 26.08 10.72
C TYR A 231 -2.19 27.24 11.38
N GLU A 232 -0.92 27.05 11.72
CA GLU A 232 -0.07 28.11 12.26
C GLU A 232 0.14 29.25 11.26
N ALA A 233 0.20 28.94 9.96
CA ALA A 233 0.33 29.92 8.88
C ALA A 233 -1.01 30.51 8.37
N ARG A 234 -2.15 30.23 9.05
CA ARG A 234 -3.50 30.55 8.55
C ARG A 234 -3.75 32.02 8.29
N GLU A 235 -3.17 32.92 9.09
CA GLU A 235 -3.35 34.37 8.97
C GLU A 235 -2.73 34.93 7.68
N GLY A 236 -1.70 34.27 7.14
CA GLY A 236 -1.06 34.69 5.90
C GLY A 236 -1.79 34.28 4.62
N GLY A 237 -2.91 33.54 4.71
CA GLY A 237 -3.67 33.07 3.53
C GLY A 237 -2.91 32.10 2.62
N GLN A 238 -1.74 31.59 3.07
CA GLN A 238 -0.83 30.79 2.25
C GLN A 238 -1.35 29.37 1.98
N TYR A 239 -2.39 28.92 2.69
CA TYR A 239 -2.92 27.57 2.56
C TYR A 239 -3.29 27.20 1.14
N LYS A 240 -3.88 28.13 0.37
CA LYS A 240 -4.37 27.86 -1.00
C LYS A 240 -3.26 27.87 -2.05
N SER A 241 -2.19 28.64 -1.84
CA SER A 241 -1.17 28.93 -2.87
C SER A 241 0.18 28.25 -2.63
N SER A 242 0.57 28.01 -1.37
CA SER A 242 1.91 27.50 -1.04
C SER A 242 2.09 26.03 -1.46
N GLN A 243 3.23 25.70 -2.06
CA GLN A 243 3.60 24.31 -2.38
C GLN A 243 3.79 23.45 -1.12
N ASN A 244 4.19 24.07 0.00
CA ASN A 244 4.40 23.37 1.28
C ASN A 244 3.12 22.72 1.82
N PHE A 245 1.94 23.24 1.44
CA PHE A 245 0.64 22.74 1.86
C PHE A 245 -0.11 21.96 0.77
N ARG A 246 0.59 21.60 -0.33
CA ARG A 246 0.01 20.81 -1.42
C ARG A 246 -0.53 19.47 -0.94
N LEU A 247 0.17 18.79 -0.04
CA LEU A 247 -0.25 17.47 0.46
C LEU A 247 -1.56 17.54 1.27
N PRO A 248 -1.68 18.40 2.31
CA PRO A 248 -2.98 18.61 2.97
C PRO A 248 -4.11 19.05 2.05
N ARG A 249 -3.82 19.89 1.04
CA ARG A 249 -4.85 20.27 0.04
C ARG A 249 -5.32 19.07 -0.76
N LYS A 250 -4.39 18.28 -1.30
CA LYS A 250 -4.71 17.07 -2.08
C LYS A 250 -5.60 16.11 -1.31
N TYR A 251 -5.32 15.85 -0.03
CA TYR A 251 -6.17 14.98 0.79
C TYR A 251 -7.54 15.59 1.08
N GLY A 252 -7.61 16.90 1.32
CA GLY A 252 -8.88 17.61 1.55
C GLY A 252 -9.77 17.61 0.30
N GLU A 253 -9.19 17.90 -0.86
CA GLU A 253 -9.86 17.82 -2.16
C GLU A 253 -10.31 16.39 -2.47
N LEU A 254 -9.45 15.39 -2.25
CA LEU A 254 -9.80 13.98 -2.42
C LEU A 254 -10.98 13.58 -1.53
N LEU A 255 -10.97 13.99 -0.25
CA LEU A 255 -12.08 13.74 0.67
C LEU A 255 -13.36 14.49 0.31
N ALA A 256 -13.26 15.68 -0.28
CA ALA A 256 -14.44 16.45 -0.71
C ALA A 256 -15.07 15.89 -1.99
N MET A 257 -14.25 15.28 -2.86
CA MET A 257 -14.68 14.66 -4.11
C MET A 257 -15.14 13.21 -3.94
N SER A 258 -14.62 12.52 -2.93
CA SER A 258 -14.99 11.13 -2.62
C SER A 258 -15.96 11.09 -1.44
N ASN A 259 -16.62 9.95 -1.29
CA ASN A 259 -17.38 9.62 -0.08
C ASN A 259 -16.57 8.70 0.84
N ASP A 260 -15.25 8.67 0.66
CA ASP A 260 -14.36 7.73 1.31
C ASP A 260 -13.96 8.25 2.70
N ASP A 261 -13.81 7.33 3.65
CA ASP A 261 -13.28 7.67 4.97
C ASP A 261 -11.77 7.88 4.87
N LEU A 262 -11.23 8.93 5.49
CA LEU A 262 -9.78 9.08 5.67
C LEU A 262 -9.37 8.66 7.07
N PHE A 263 -8.33 7.83 7.18
CA PHE A 263 -7.72 7.53 8.48
C PHE A 263 -6.22 7.82 8.50
N SER A 264 -5.73 8.15 9.69
CA SER A 264 -4.31 8.29 9.98
C SER A 264 -4.05 8.27 11.48
N ILE A 265 -2.78 8.42 11.85
CA ILE A 265 -2.33 8.61 13.24
C ILE A 265 -1.56 9.94 13.30
N ALA A 266 -2.05 10.86 14.13
CA ALA A 266 -1.45 12.17 14.37
C ALA A 266 -0.39 12.09 15.46
N ASN A 267 0.76 12.74 15.25
CA ASN A 267 1.67 13.08 16.33
C ASN A 267 1.31 14.46 16.89
N VAL A 268 0.80 14.51 18.11
CA VAL A 268 0.55 15.79 18.81
C VAL A 268 1.73 16.13 19.71
N GLU A 269 2.12 17.41 19.69
CA GLU A 269 3.21 17.95 20.52
C GLU A 269 4.54 17.19 20.42
N ALA A 270 4.81 16.53 19.28
CA ALA A 270 5.98 15.68 19.07
C ALA A 270 6.13 14.52 20.09
N THR A 271 5.07 14.20 20.86
CA THR A 271 5.17 13.33 22.04
C THR A 271 4.11 12.25 22.15
N HIS A 272 3.00 12.37 21.42
CA HIS A 272 1.90 11.43 21.60
C HIS A 272 1.20 11.09 20.29
N TRP A 273 0.88 9.82 20.10
CA TRP A 273 0.24 9.30 18.90
C TRP A 273 -1.26 9.15 19.12
N LEU A 274 -2.07 9.80 18.28
CA LEU A 274 -3.53 9.77 18.34
C LEU A 274 -4.13 9.27 17.01
N PRO A 275 -4.90 8.18 17.00
CA PRO A 275 -5.59 7.75 15.79
C PRO A 275 -6.76 8.65 15.50
N PHE A 276 -7.02 8.94 14.22
CA PHE A 276 -8.24 9.64 13.82
C PHE A 276 -8.81 9.09 12.51
N VAL A 277 -10.13 9.19 12.38
CA VAL A 277 -10.91 8.85 11.18
C VAL A 277 -11.83 10.02 10.85
N ILE A 278 -11.88 10.41 9.59
CA ILE A 278 -12.73 11.47 9.07
C ILE A 278 -13.69 10.84 8.07
N SER A 279 -14.98 10.97 8.32
CA SER A 279 -16.03 10.45 7.45
C SER A 279 -16.85 11.60 6.87
N PRO A 280 -16.60 11.99 5.60
CA PRO A 280 -17.34 13.07 4.95
C PRO A 280 -18.85 12.81 4.89
N ILE A 281 -19.26 11.56 4.60
CA ILE A 281 -20.67 11.16 4.51
C ILE A 281 -21.42 11.48 5.80
N THR A 282 -20.83 11.12 6.94
CA THR A 282 -21.50 11.29 8.25
C THR A 282 -21.16 12.62 8.90
N SER A 283 -20.24 13.39 8.31
CA SER A 283 -19.68 14.61 8.90
C SER A 283 -19.19 14.35 10.33
N LEU A 284 -18.47 13.24 10.51
CA LEU A 284 -17.90 12.83 11.79
C LEU A 284 -16.38 12.81 11.73
N VAL A 285 -15.74 13.34 12.77
CA VAL A 285 -14.34 13.05 13.11
C VAL A 285 -14.35 12.14 14.33
N ARG A 286 -13.68 11.01 14.22
CA ARG A 286 -13.49 10.06 15.31
C ARG A 286 -12.04 10.05 15.74
N THR A 287 -11.78 10.06 17.03
CA THR A 287 -10.42 10.03 17.59
C THR A 287 -10.41 9.28 18.91
N ALA A 288 -9.25 8.79 19.32
CA ALA A 288 -9.05 8.20 20.64
C ALA A 288 -7.77 8.74 21.28
N ASN A 289 -7.68 8.65 22.61
CA ASN A 289 -6.50 9.05 23.37
C ASN A 289 -6.19 8.01 24.45
N SER A 290 -5.12 7.25 24.29
CA SER A 290 -4.73 6.20 25.24
C SER A 290 -4.26 6.76 26.59
N LEU A 291 -3.86 8.03 26.68
CA LEU A 291 -3.39 8.67 27.92
C LEU A 291 -4.51 9.29 28.76
N SER A 292 -5.73 9.44 28.23
CA SER A 292 -6.80 10.12 28.97
C SER A 292 -8.20 9.62 28.63
N MET A 293 -8.85 9.00 29.62
CA MET A 293 -10.30 8.74 29.59
C MET A 293 -11.13 10.04 29.56
N LYS A 294 -10.68 11.04 30.32
CA LYS A 294 -11.45 12.27 30.57
C LYS A 294 -11.34 13.28 29.42
N LYS A 295 -10.25 13.21 28.65
CA LYS A 295 -9.97 14.09 27.52
C LYS A 295 -9.66 13.25 26.27
N PRO A 296 -10.68 12.59 25.69
CA PRO A 296 -10.47 11.71 24.54
C PRO A 296 -10.06 12.47 23.26
N ILE A 297 -10.29 13.78 23.23
CA ILE A 297 -9.99 14.66 22.09
C ILE A 297 -8.93 15.67 22.53
N HIS A 298 -7.77 15.65 21.86
CA HIS A 298 -6.69 16.60 22.12
C HIS A 298 -6.99 17.97 21.49
N PRO A 299 -6.81 19.10 22.20
CA PRO A 299 -7.12 20.43 21.67
C PRO A 299 -6.41 20.77 20.36
N GLN A 300 -5.09 20.57 20.29
CA GLN A 300 -4.30 20.84 19.07
C GLN A 300 -4.80 20.03 17.86
N LEU A 301 -5.14 18.74 18.07
CA LEU A 301 -5.69 17.89 17.02
C LEU A 301 -7.02 18.44 16.53
N ARG A 302 -7.89 18.83 17.46
CA ARG A 302 -9.21 19.37 17.18
C ARG A 302 -9.15 20.67 16.40
N GLU A 303 -8.44 21.65 16.92
CA GLU A 303 -8.38 23.00 16.32
C GLU A 303 -7.79 22.97 14.92
N ALA A 304 -6.67 22.25 14.73
CA ALA A 304 -6.00 22.18 13.44
C ALA A 304 -6.83 21.41 12.40
N LEU A 305 -7.47 20.29 12.79
CA LEU A 305 -8.34 19.53 11.87
C LEU A 305 -9.65 20.26 11.57
N GLU A 306 -10.30 20.90 12.54
CA GLU A 306 -11.52 21.68 12.30
C GLU A 306 -11.25 22.83 11.32
N TRP A 307 -10.16 23.57 11.51
CA TRP A 307 -9.75 24.61 10.57
C TRP A 307 -9.47 24.05 9.17
N TRP A 308 -8.73 22.93 9.08
CA TRP A 308 -8.40 22.30 7.79
C TRP A 308 -9.65 21.81 7.07
N LEU A 309 -10.59 21.18 7.78
CA LEU A 309 -11.86 20.70 7.20
C LEU A 309 -12.72 21.85 6.69
N GLN A 310 -12.77 22.98 7.39
CA GLN A 310 -13.48 24.19 6.93
C GLN A 310 -12.93 24.76 5.62
N GLN A 311 -11.69 24.41 5.22
CA GLN A 311 -11.16 24.82 3.92
C GLN A 311 -11.75 24.03 2.74
N HIS A 312 -12.29 22.85 3.00
CA HIS A 312 -12.74 21.90 1.97
C HIS A 312 -14.24 21.58 2.04
N PHE A 313 -14.86 21.78 3.20
CA PHE A 313 -16.25 21.43 3.46
C PHE A 313 -17.04 22.63 3.96
N PRO A 314 -18.25 22.89 3.42
CA PRO A 314 -19.13 23.92 3.95
C PRO A 314 -19.76 23.52 5.30
N GLN A 315 -19.85 22.22 5.60
CA GLN A 315 -20.46 21.71 6.82
C GLN A 315 -19.47 21.54 7.98
N HIS A 316 -20.00 21.61 9.21
CA HIS A 316 -19.24 21.30 10.42
C HIS A 316 -19.21 19.79 10.68
N PHE A 317 -18.08 19.32 11.22
CA PHE A 317 -17.91 17.93 11.62
C PHE A 317 -18.14 17.77 13.12
N ASN A 318 -18.88 16.75 13.52
CA ASN A 318 -19.04 16.39 14.93
C ASN A 318 -17.92 15.45 15.37
N TRP A 319 -17.46 15.61 16.61
CA TRP A 319 -16.42 14.76 17.18
C TRP A 319 -17.00 13.63 18.01
N LYS A 320 -16.49 12.42 17.82
CA LYS A 320 -16.84 11.25 18.65
C LYS A 320 -15.59 10.48 19.10
N PRO A 321 -15.56 9.96 20.33
CA PRO A 321 -14.47 9.08 20.73
C PRO A 321 -14.52 7.74 19.98
N MET A 322 -13.36 7.15 19.72
CA MET A 322 -13.19 5.73 19.38
C MET A 322 -12.88 4.92 20.64
N GLN A 323 -13.15 3.62 20.60
CA GLN A 323 -12.72 2.73 21.66
C GLN A 323 -11.22 2.50 21.56
N ILE A 324 -10.51 2.62 22.68
CA ILE A 324 -9.07 2.40 22.77
C ILE A 324 -8.73 1.86 24.14
N THR A 325 -7.67 1.07 24.22
CA THR A 325 -7.06 0.67 25.48
C THR A 325 -6.30 1.84 26.09
N TYR A 326 -6.47 2.05 27.39
CA TYR A 326 -5.70 3.04 28.12
C TYR A 326 -4.30 2.51 28.43
N GLN A 327 -3.32 3.40 28.33
CA GLN A 327 -1.95 3.11 28.75
C GLN A 327 -1.64 3.76 30.08
N ASP A 328 -0.74 3.12 30.80
CA ASP A 328 -0.12 3.56 32.05
C ASP A 328 1.39 3.83 31.87
N ASN A 329 1.87 3.73 30.63
CA ASN A 329 3.26 3.90 30.23
C ASN A 329 3.37 4.95 29.13
N ASP A 330 4.59 5.42 28.88
CA ASP A 330 4.89 6.54 28.00
C ASP A 330 5.17 6.15 26.54
N TYR A 331 5.30 4.85 26.22
CA TYR A 331 5.76 4.40 24.89
C TYR A 331 4.71 3.67 24.05
N ALA A 332 3.59 3.22 24.64
CA ALA A 332 2.62 2.38 23.94
C ALA A 332 1.67 3.14 23.00
N CYS A 333 1.70 4.47 22.95
CA CYS A 333 0.69 5.27 22.25
C CYS A 333 0.61 4.95 20.76
N GLY A 334 1.76 4.74 20.10
CA GLY A 334 1.78 4.33 18.69
C GLY A 334 1.12 2.96 18.46
N THR A 335 1.46 1.97 19.29
CA THR A 335 0.90 0.61 19.20
C THR A 335 -0.61 0.61 19.44
N LEU A 336 -1.08 1.34 20.46
CA LEU A 336 -2.50 1.39 20.81
C LEU A 336 -3.31 2.25 19.84
N ALA A 337 -2.70 3.29 19.23
CA ALA A 337 -3.33 4.06 18.18
C ALA A 337 -3.63 3.20 16.94
N ASP A 338 -2.66 2.39 16.50
CA ASP A 338 -2.86 1.46 15.39
C ASP A 338 -3.90 0.39 15.71
N ASN A 339 -3.82 -0.25 16.88
CA ASN A 339 -4.81 -1.24 17.31
C ASN A 339 -6.22 -0.65 17.43
N CYS A 340 -6.36 0.62 17.80
CA CYS A 340 -7.63 1.33 17.81
C CYS A 340 -8.21 1.48 16.39
N LEU A 341 -7.39 1.82 15.39
CA LEU A 341 -7.83 1.89 13.99
C LEU A 341 -8.20 0.51 13.45
N ASP A 342 -7.38 -0.52 13.75
CA ASP A 342 -7.66 -1.89 13.36
C ASP A 342 -9.00 -2.37 13.94
N HIS A 343 -9.22 -2.15 15.24
CA HIS A 343 -10.50 -2.44 15.89
C HIS A 343 -11.66 -1.64 15.32
N TYR A 344 -11.46 -0.36 14.98
CA TYR A 344 -12.52 0.47 14.40
C TYR A 344 -13.06 -0.10 13.09
N TYR A 345 -12.17 -0.60 12.22
CA TYR A 345 -12.56 -1.13 10.90
C TYR A 345 -12.91 -2.63 10.91
N CYS A 346 -12.32 -3.41 11.80
CA CYS A 346 -12.47 -4.87 11.85
C CYS A 346 -13.32 -5.38 13.02
N GLY A 347 -13.67 -4.53 13.99
CA GLY A 347 -14.48 -4.91 15.16
C GLY A 347 -13.88 -6.06 15.95
N ASP A 348 -14.68 -7.08 16.22
CA ASP A 348 -14.30 -8.25 17.02
C ASP A 348 -13.23 -9.12 16.36
N GLU A 349 -13.01 -9.01 15.04
CA GLU A 349 -11.90 -9.68 14.35
C GLU A 349 -10.54 -9.09 14.77
N SER A 350 -10.54 -7.90 15.37
CA SER A 350 -9.35 -7.19 15.82
C SER A 350 -9.62 -6.58 17.19
N PRO A 351 -9.70 -7.41 18.24
CA PRO A 351 -10.02 -6.93 19.57
C PRO A 351 -8.97 -5.93 20.06
N LEU A 352 -9.39 -5.03 20.94
CA LEU A 352 -8.48 -4.10 21.58
C LEU A 352 -7.42 -4.86 22.39
N THR A 353 -6.17 -4.42 22.28
CA THR A 353 -5.02 -4.96 23.00
C THR A 353 -5.25 -4.76 24.49
N PHE A 354 -5.07 -5.78 25.33
CA PHE A 354 -5.25 -5.60 26.76
C PHE A 354 -4.20 -4.62 27.35
N HIS A 355 -4.54 -3.92 28.42
CA HIS A 355 -3.70 -2.85 28.98
C HIS A 355 -2.40 -3.34 29.65
N SER A 356 -2.17 -4.65 29.75
CA SER A 356 -0.95 -5.17 30.34
C SER A 356 0.27 -4.91 29.46
N LEU A 357 1.42 -4.63 30.09
CA LEU A 357 2.71 -4.46 29.41
C LEU A 357 3.02 -5.63 28.46
N LEU A 358 2.70 -6.85 28.88
CA LEU A 358 2.95 -8.04 28.08
C LEU A 358 2.09 -8.10 26.81
N SER A 359 0.84 -7.61 26.88
CA SER A 359 -0.06 -7.60 25.72
C SER A 359 0.39 -6.58 24.69
N ILE A 360 0.88 -5.43 25.15
CA ILE A 360 1.51 -4.39 24.31
C ILE A 360 2.79 -4.94 23.69
N ASP A 361 3.66 -5.59 24.46
CA ASP A 361 4.89 -6.23 23.97
C ASP A 361 4.55 -7.23 22.83
N ILE A 362 3.51 -8.06 23.00
CA ILE A 362 3.04 -9.01 21.97
C ILE A 362 2.46 -8.30 20.74
N ALA A 363 1.69 -7.23 20.92
CA ALA A 363 1.15 -6.48 19.79
C ALA A 363 2.28 -5.88 18.93
N ARG A 364 3.35 -5.40 19.55
CA ARG A 364 4.54 -4.92 18.84
C ARG A 364 5.29 -6.04 18.13
N ALA A 365 5.49 -7.19 18.78
CA ALA A 365 6.11 -8.35 18.16
C ALA A 365 5.29 -8.88 16.97
N ARG A 366 3.95 -8.88 17.08
CA ARG A 366 3.05 -9.25 15.96
C ARG A 366 3.20 -8.30 14.78
N THR A 367 3.33 -7.00 15.04
CA THR A 367 3.59 -6.00 14.01
C THR A 367 4.93 -6.27 13.31
N LEU A 368 5.98 -6.58 14.08
CA LEU A 368 7.29 -6.97 13.53
C LEU A 368 7.20 -8.22 12.65
N VAL A 369 6.47 -9.26 13.08
CA VAL A 369 6.23 -10.47 12.28
C VAL A 369 5.55 -10.15 10.95
N GLN A 370 4.51 -9.31 10.97
CA GLN A 370 3.79 -8.91 9.76
C GLN A 370 4.70 -8.14 8.79
N LEU A 371 5.52 -7.22 9.31
CA LEU A 371 6.51 -6.47 8.53
C LEU A 371 7.54 -7.39 7.86
N LEU A 372 8.14 -8.29 8.63
CA LEU A 372 9.19 -9.20 8.13
C LEU A 372 8.64 -10.20 7.11
N ARG A 373 7.41 -10.71 7.30
CA ARG A 373 6.72 -11.55 6.31
C ARG A 373 6.49 -10.80 5.00
N GLN A 374 6.03 -9.56 5.06
CA GLN A 374 5.83 -8.73 3.87
C GLN A 374 7.16 -8.46 3.15
N HIS A 375 8.21 -8.10 3.89
CA HIS A 375 9.56 -7.91 3.35
C HIS A 375 10.06 -9.17 2.64
N ARG A 376 9.96 -10.34 3.27
CA ARG A 376 10.36 -11.64 2.72
C ARG A 376 9.59 -12.00 1.46
N THR A 377 8.28 -11.75 1.43
CA THR A 377 7.43 -12.02 0.25
C THR A 377 7.93 -11.25 -0.98
N ILE A 378 8.20 -9.95 -0.82
CA ILE A 378 8.68 -9.10 -1.93
C ILE A 378 10.13 -9.43 -2.31
N GLN A 379 10.96 -9.82 -1.34
CA GLN A 379 12.32 -10.27 -1.63
C GLN A 379 12.32 -11.54 -2.49
N HIS A 380 11.47 -12.52 -2.18
CA HIS A 380 11.37 -13.74 -2.97
C HIS A 380 10.83 -13.51 -4.38
N ALA A 381 9.81 -12.66 -4.54
CA ALA A 381 9.27 -12.30 -5.85
C ALA A 381 10.37 -11.74 -6.77
N LYS A 382 11.22 -10.83 -6.26
CA LYS A 382 12.34 -10.26 -7.03
C LYS A 382 13.41 -11.28 -7.40
N THR A 383 13.68 -12.27 -6.54
CA THR A 383 14.67 -13.31 -6.83
C THR A 383 14.20 -14.22 -7.96
N LEU A 384 12.89 -14.51 -8.04
CA LEU A 384 12.30 -15.31 -9.11
C LEU A 384 12.34 -14.61 -10.48
N GLU A 385 12.26 -13.27 -10.49
CA GLU A 385 12.32 -12.46 -11.72
C GLU A 385 13.74 -12.32 -12.32
N ALA A 386 14.80 -12.49 -11.50
CA ALA A 386 16.16 -12.10 -11.86
C ALA A 386 16.89 -12.93 -12.97
N PRO A 387 16.66 -14.25 -13.20
CA PRO A 387 17.51 -15.01 -14.14
C PRO A 387 16.99 -15.16 -15.57
N ALA A 388 15.74 -14.80 -15.89
CA ALA A 388 15.17 -15.13 -17.21
C ALA A 388 15.62 -14.21 -18.36
N LEU A 389 16.28 -13.07 -18.08
CA LEU A 389 16.56 -12.03 -19.07
C LEU A 389 18.01 -11.92 -19.54
N HIS A 390 18.96 -12.67 -18.97
CA HIS A 390 20.38 -12.59 -19.35
C HIS A 390 21.00 -13.91 -19.84
N GLY A 391 20.20 -14.98 -19.94
CA GLY A 391 20.57 -16.16 -20.71
C GLY A 391 20.25 -15.93 -22.20
N SER A 392 21.26 -15.99 -23.05
CA SER A 392 21.16 -16.07 -24.51
C SER A 392 20.24 -17.23 -24.96
N MET A 393 18.92 -17.02 -24.99
CA MET A 393 17.97 -17.87 -25.70
C MET A 393 17.85 -17.35 -27.14
N GLN A 394 18.74 -17.85 -28.00
CA GLN A 394 18.63 -17.73 -29.44
C GLN A 394 17.73 -18.86 -29.95
N GLU A 395 16.41 -18.72 -29.87
CA GLU A 395 15.50 -19.22 -30.93
C GLU A 395 14.05 -18.75 -30.68
N PRO A 396 13.39 -18.14 -31.68
CA PRO A 396 12.00 -17.67 -31.57
C PRO A 396 10.99 -18.78 -31.24
N ASP A 397 11.26 -20.01 -31.69
CA ASP A 397 10.36 -21.17 -31.50
C ASP A 397 10.37 -21.68 -30.06
N GLU A 398 11.50 -21.63 -29.36
CA GLU A 398 11.55 -21.98 -27.95
C GLU A 398 10.82 -20.95 -27.08
N ARG A 399 10.82 -19.68 -27.49
CA ARG A 399 10.07 -18.61 -26.82
C ARG A 399 8.56 -18.80 -26.99
N ALA A 400 8.10 -19.14 -28.20
CA ALA A 400 6.68 -19.44 -28.43
C ALA A 400 6.23 -20.68 -27.65
N THR A 401 7.03 -21.75 -27.66
CA THR A 401 6.72 -23.02 -26.97
C THR A 401 6.77 -22.87 -25.44
N TYR A 402 7.73 -22.10 -24.91
CA TYR A 402 7.82 -21.79 -23.48
C TYR A 402 6.68 -20.88 -23.04
N THR A 403 6.38 -19.83 -23.79
CA THR A 403 5.25 -18.92 -23.52
C THR A 403 3.91 -19.65 -23.60
N GLU A 404 3.68 -20.51 -24.59
CA GLU A 404 2.48 -21.36 -24.69
C GLU A 404 2.38 -22.33 -23.51
N LYS A 405 3.50 -22.95 -23.10
CA LYS A 405 3.53 -23.86 -21.95
C LYS A 405 3.30 -23.13 -20.63
N VAL A 406 3.83 -21.91 -20.46
CA VAL A 406 3.59 -21.04 -19.29
C VAL A 406 2.15 -20.54 -19.28
N ILE A 407 1.60 -20.07 -20.39
CA ILE A 407 0.19 -19.67 -20.50
C ILE A 407 -0.73 -20.84 -20.18
N THR A 408 -0.48 -22.03 -20.74
CA THR A 408 -1.30 -23.23 -20.50
C THR A 408 -1.18 -23.73 -19.06
N THR A 409 0.01 -23.63 -18.45
CA THR A 409 0.28 -24.08 -17.07
C THR A 409 -0.21 -23.08 -16.02
N THR A 410 -0.02 -21.78 -16.27
CA THR A 410 -0.39 -20.66 -15.38
C THR A 410 -1.89 -20.36 -15.47
N LEU A 411 -2.50 -20.44 -16.66
CA LEU A 411 -3.92 -20.12 -16.84
C LEU A 411 -4.86 -21.31 -16.64
N ARG A 412 -4.37 -22.54 -16.38
CA ARG A 412 -5.14 -23.81 -16.27
C ARG A 412 -6.57 -23.70 -16.84
N ILE A 413 -6.66 -23.36 -18.12
CA ILE A 413 -7.94 -23.14 -18.79
C ILE A 413 -8.67 -24.48 -18.71
N SER A 414 -9.76 -24.53 -17.94
CA SER A 414 -10.50 -25.77 -17.71
C SER A 414 -10.90 -26.35 -19.07
N PRO A 415 -10.92 -27.69 -19.25
CA PRO A 415 -11.51 -28.31 -20.44
C PRO A 415 -12.93 -27.82 -20.74
N ASP A 416 -13.62 -27.31 -19.70
CA ASP A 416 -14.99 -26.80 -19.72
C ASP A 416 -15.12 -25.35 -20.22
N THR A 417 -14.02 -24.63 -20.48
CA THR A 417 -14.09 -23.29 -21.06
C THR A 417 -14.65 -23.38 -22.48
N GLY A 418 -15.76 -22.71 -22.75
CA GLY A 418 -16.45 -22.76 -24.04
C GLY A 418 -15.53 -22.43 -25.24
N PRO A 419 -15.77 -23.02 -26.42
CA PRO A 419 -14.91 -22.87 -27.59
C PRO A 419 -14.76 -21.41 -28.03
N GLU A 420 -15.78 -20.57 -27.83
CA GLU A 420 -15.74 -19.14 -28.16
C GLU A 420 -14.81 -18.36 -27.24
N THR A 421 -14.84 -18.59 -25.93
CA THR A 421 -13.92 -17.94 -24.98
C THR A 421 -12.48 -18.35 -25.23
N ARG A 422 -12.25 -19.63 -25.61
CA ARG A 422 -10.93 -20.10 -26.04
C ARG A 422 -10.44 -19.38 -27.29
N GLN A 423 -11.31 -19.21 -28.29
CA GLN A 423 -10.97 -18.50 -29.53
C GLN A 423 -10.70 -17.01 -29.28
N MET A 424 -11.48 -16.36 -28.41
CA MET A 424 -11.24 -14.96 -28.02
C MET A 424 -9.90 -14.78 -27.28
N LEU A 425 -9.53 -15.72 -26.41
CA LEU A 425 -8.23 -15.71 -25.72
C LEU A 425 -7.06 -15.97 -26.68
N GLN A 426 -7.26 -16.73 -27.75
CA GLN A 426 -6.25 -16.99 -28.77
C GLN A 426 -6.03 -15.82 -29.73
N GLU A 427 -7.03 -14.94 -29.91
CA GLU A 427 -6.92 -13.74 -30.77
C GLU A 427 -6.29 -12.53 -30.05
N LEU A 428 -6.10 -12.58 -28.73
CA LEU A 428 -5.52 -11.48 -27.96
C LEU A 428 -4.01 -11.69 -27.71
N PRO A 429 -3.20 -10.61 -27.69
CA PRO A 429 -1.80 -10.72 -27.32
C PRO A 429 -1.65 -11.22 -25.87
N PRO A 430 -0.72 -12.16 -25.60
CA PRO A 430 -0.48 -12.64 -24.24
C PRO A 430 -0.15 -11.48 -23.28
N TYR A 431 -0.73 -11.51 -22.08
CA TYR A 431 -0.52 -10.51 -21.02
C TYR A 431 -0.90 -9.06 -21.39
N SER A 432 -1.62 -8.87 -22.49
CA SER A 432 -2.18 -7.55 -22.80
C SER A 432 -3.27 -7.17 -21.79
N GLU A 433 -3.54 -5.86 -21.68
CA GLU A 433 -4.60 -5.32 -20.82
C GLU A 433 -5.97 -5.95 -21.17
N GLU A 434 -6.19 -6.25 -22.45
CA GLU A 434 -7.36 -6.94 -22.98
C GLU A 434 -7.43 -8.39 -22.51
N THR A 435 -6.32 -9.14 -22.58
CA THR A 435 -6.27 -10.54 -22.12
C THR A 435 -6.54 -10.63 -20.62
N LEU A 436 -5.93 -9.77 -19.82
CA LEU A 436 -6.14 -9.72 -18.36
C LEU A 436 -7.57 -9.31 -18.01
N SER A 437 -8.15 -8.35 -18.74
CA SER A 437 -9.54 -7.93 -18.58
C SER A 437 -10.54 -9.02 -18.97
N LEU A 438 -10.26 -9.79 -20.03
CA LEU A 438 -11.10 -10.91 -20.46
C LEU A 438 -11.05 -12.06 -19.45
N LEU A 439 -9.86 -12.38 -18.93
CA LEU A 439 -9.68 -13.38 -17.87
C LEU A 439 -10.40 -12.98 -16.57
N ARG A 440 -10.46 -11.69 -16.25
CA ARG A 440 -11.22 -11.16 -15.10
C ARG A 440 -12.73 -11.33 -15.25
N LEU A 441 -13.24 -11.33 -16.49
CA LEU A 441 -14.68 -11.46 -16.80
C LEU A 441 -15.12 -12.93 -17.01
N TYR A 442 -14.27 -13.77 -17.59
CA TYR A 442 -14.63 -15.13 -18.05
C TYR A 442 -13.76 -16.25 -17.48
N GLY A 443 -12.69 -15.93 -16.75
CA GLY A 443 -11.88 -16.94 -16.07
C GLY A 443 -12.68 -17.66 -14.97
N PRO A 444 -12.34 -18.92 -14.65
CA PRO A 444 -12.93 -19.61 -13.50
C PRO A 444 -12.93 -18.71 -12.25
N ARG A 445 -14.00 -18.70 -11.44
CA ARG A 445 -14.09 -17.89 -10.20
C ARG A 445 -12.89 -18.04 -9.24
N LYS A 446 -12.08 -19.09 -9.41
CA LYS A 446 -10.80 -19.30 -8.71
C LYS A 446 -9.67 -18.33 -9.14
N TYR A 447 -9.83 -17.56 -10.20
CA TYR A 447 -8.85 -16.54 -10.65
C TYR A 447 -9.01 -15.18 -9.97
N ALA A 448 -9.92 -15.03 -9.00
CA ALA A 448 -9.92 -13.90 -8.07
C ALA A 448 -8.73 -13.93 -7.07
N LEU A 449 -7.83 -14.91 -7.20
CA LEU A 449 -6.55 -14.97 -6.52
C LEU A 449 -5.43 -15.01 -7.57
N VAL A 450 -5.23 -13.92 -8.31
CA VAL A 450 -3.95 -13.68 -8.99
C VAL A 450 -2.94 -13.33 -7.89
N GLY A 451 -2.39 -14.38 -7.27
CA GLY A 451 -1.43 -14.29 -6.18
C GLY A 451 0.01 -14.54 -6.60
N GLU A 452 0.31 -14.76 -7.88
CA GLU A 452 1.62 -15.30 -8.28
C GLU A 452 2.30 -14.62 -9.48
N ASP A 453 1.66 -13.63 -10.14
CA ASP A 453 2.29 -12.85 -11.23
C ASP A 453 2.31 -11.35 -10.89
N PRO A 454 3.48 -10.79 -10.53
CA PRO A 454 3.65 -9.39 -10.15
C PRO A 454 3.38 -8.40 -11.29
N GLU A 455 3.58 -8.79 -12.56
CA GLU A 455 3.33 -7.95 -13.73
C GLU A 455 1.82 -7.81 -13.97
N ALA A 456 1.09 -8.92 -13.87
CA ALA A 456 -0.37 -8.92 -13.89
C ALA A 456 -0.95 -8.09 -12.73
N VAL A 457 -0.41 -8.22 -11.51
CA VAL A 457 -0.83 -7.43 -10.33
C VAL A 457 -0.48 -5.94 -10.49
N SER A 458 0.66 -5.60 -11.09
CA SER A 458 1.05 -4.21 -11.36
C SER A 458 0.15 -3.54 -12.40
N ILE A 459 -0.19 -4.24 -13.47
CA ILE A 459 -1.09 -3.76 -14.53
C ILE A 459 -2.51 -3.61 -13.97
N LEU A 460 -3.00 -4.59 -13.21
CA LEU A 460 -4.34 -4.57 -12.58
C LEU A 460 -4.51 -3.51 -11.46
N ASN A 461 -3.42 -2.95 -10.95
CA ASN A 461 -3.44 -1.90 -9.91
C ASN A 461 -3.13 -0.49 -10.44
N ASN A 462 -2.90 -0.33 -11.75
CA ASN A 462 -2.60 0.97 -12.35
C ASN A 462 -3.89 1.76 -12.66
N GLN A 463 -4.31 2.59 -11.71
CA GLN A 463 -5.50 3.46 -11.79
C GLN A 463 -5.53 4.51 -12.94
N TYR A 464 -4.50 4.56 -13.80
CA TYR A 464 -4.39 5.52 -14.92
C TYR A 464 -4.47 4.87 -16.31
N ALA A 465 -4.73 3.57 -16.41
CA ALA A 465 -4.86 2.88 -17.69
C ALA A 465 -6.20 3.21 -18.39
N ALA A 466 -6.25 2.99 -19.72
CA ALA A 466 -7.45 3.15 -20.56
C ALA A 466 -8.60 2.16 -20.19
N GLU A 467 -8.36 1.36 -19.16
CA GLU A 467 -9.20 0.37 -18.49
C GLU A 467 -10.69 0.71 -18.43
N ASP A 468 -11.07 1.95 -18.11
CA ASP A 468 -12.49 2.26 -17.86
C ASP A 468 -13.33 2.25 -19.14
N GLN A 469 -12.74 2.54 -20.30
CA GLN A 469 -13.46 2.51 -21.58
C GLN A 469 -13.54 1.09 -22.15
N LEU A 470 -12.47 0.30 -22.01
CA LEU A 470 -12.39 -1.09 -22.45
C LEU A 470 -13.26 -2.01 -21.55
N LEU A 471 -13.19 -1.86 -20.22
CA LEU A 471 -14.05 -2.60 -19.28
C LEU A 471 -15.53 -2.31 -19.51
N ARG A 472 -15.91 -1.07 -19.85
CA ARG A 472 -17.31 -0.74 -20.21
C ARG A 472 -17.75 -1.46 -21.48
N ARG A 473 -16.90 -1.54 -22.51
CA ARG A 473 -17.19 -2.29 -23.76
C ARG A 473 -17.29 -3.79 -23.51
N LEU A 474 -16.36 -4.37 -22.74
CA LEU A 474 -16.35 -5.80 -22.43
C LEU A 474 -17.51 -6.22 -21.50
N ARG A 475 -17.92 -5.35 -20.56
CA ARG A 475 -19.12 -5.57 -19.72
C ARG A 475 -20.41 -5.57 -20.55
N LEU A 476 -20.50 -4.76 -21.60
CA LEU A 476 -21.64 -4.77 -22.51
C LEU A 476 -21.71 -6.10 -23.28
N VAL A 477 -20.58 -6.59 -23.80
CA VAL A 477 -20.48 -7.91 -24.46
C VAL A 477 -20.84 -9.05 -23.49
N HIS A 478 -20.41 -8.95 -22.23
CA HIS A 478 -20.77 -9.92 -21.18
C HIS A 478 -22.26 -9.89 -20.82
N ALA A 479 -22.88 -8.71 -20.73
CA ALA A 479 -24.31 -8.59 -20.50
C ALA A 479 -25.12 -9.25 -21.63
N LEU A 480 -24.69 -9.07 -22.89
CA LEU A 480 -25.28 -9.73 -24.05
C LEU A 480 -25.09 -11.25 -24.01
N HIS A 481 -23.93 -11.74 -23.57
CA HIS A 481 -23.65 -13.17 -23.42
C HIS A 481 -24.49 -13.85 -22.31
N THR A 482 -24.65 -13.19 -21.16
CA THR A 482 -25.38 -13.73 -20.02
C THR A 482 -26.88 -13.82 -20.30
N ILE A 483 -27.46 -12.85 -21.01
CA ILE A 483 -28.87 -12.86 -21.41
C ILE A 483 -29.20 -14.06 -22.32
N ASP A 484 -28.28 -14.43 -23.22
CA ASP A 484 -28.41 -15.56 -24.15
C ASP A 484 -28.27 -16.93 -23.44
N SER A 485 -27.34 -17.05 -22.48
CA SER A 485 -27.16 -18.27 -21.69
C SER A 485 -28.40 -18.66 -20.84
N MET A 486 -29.27 -17.68 -20.56
CA MET A 486 -30.51 -17.87 -19.81
C MET A 486 -31.65 -18.47 -20.64
N GLU A 487 -31.55 -18.53 -21.97
CA GLU A 487 -32.53 -19.23 -22.83
C GLU A 487 -32.48 -20.76 -22.68
N ASN A 488 -31.35 -21.33 -22.25
CA ASN A 488 -31.18 -22.79 -22.16
C ASN A 488 -31.73 -23.42 -20.87
N HIS A 489 -32.21 -22.63 -19.91
CA HIS A 489 -32.83 -23.14 -18.68
C HIS A 489 -34.30 -22.77 -18.59
N ARG A 490 -35.17 -23.71 -18.98
CA ARG A 490 -36.61 -23.69 -18.67
C ARG A 490 -36.84 -23.85 -17.16
N ASP A 491 -36.59 -22.82 -16.37
CA ASP A 491 -37.25 -22.70 -15.07
C ASP A 491 -37.37 -21.25 -14.58
N VAL A 492 -38.31 -20.52 -15.19
CA VAL A 492 -38.63 -19.11 -14.91
C VAL A 492 -39.09 -18.89 -13.44
N LYS A 493 -39.53 -19.94 -12.74
CA LYS A 493 -39.95 -19.85 -11.31
C LYS A 493 -38.76 -19.74 -10.34
N SER A 494 -37.63 -20.39 -10.65
CA SER A 494 -36.38 -20.27 -9.88
C SER A 494 -35.80 -18.84 -9.96
N LEU A 495 -35.99 -18.18 -11.11
CA LEU A 495 -35.51 -16.84 -11.39
C LEU A 495 -36.26 -15.76 -10.58
N SER A 496 -37.59 -15.87 -10.46
CA SER A 496 -38.39 -14.96 -9.61
C SER A 496 -37.96 -15.02 -8.14
N ALA A 497 -37.61 -16.21 -7.63
CA ALA A 497 -37.15 -16.39 -6.26
C ALA A 497 -35.71 -15.87 -6.05
N SER A 498 -34.86 -15.98 -7.07
CA SER A 498 -33.47 -15.48 -7.03
C SER A 498 -33.40 -13.96 -7.17
N ILE A 499 -34.26 -13.36 -8.01
CA ILE A 499 -34.38 -11.90 -8.19
C ILE A 499 -34.96 -11.23 -6.93
N ALA A 500 -35.93 -11.87 -6.25
CA ALA A 500 -36.46 -11.37 -4.98
C ALA A 500 -35.43 -11.38 -3.83
N LYS A 501 -34.35 -12.17 -3.96
CA LYS A 501 -33.28 -12.29 -2.97
C LYS A 501 -32.16 -11.26 -3.15
N VAL A 502 -32.05 -10.64 -4.33
CA VAL A 502 -31.07 -9.60 -4.63
C VAL A 502 -31.78 -8.24 -4.58
N GLY A 503 -31.98 -7.72 -3.36
CA GLY A 503 -32.54 -6.38 -3.17
C GLY A 503 -31.59 -5.30 -3.72
N GLY A 504 -32.08 -4.45 -4.64
CA GLY A 504 -31.35 -3.28 -5.14
C GLY A 504 -31.51 -3.00 -6.64
N SER A 505 -30.85 -1.93 -7.10
CA SER A 505 -30.93 -1.28 -8.43
C SER A 505 -30.67 -2.15 -9.67
N LEU A 506 -30.34 -3.43 -9.48
CA LEU A 506 -30.14 -4.40 -10.56
C LEU A 506 -31.46 -4.96 -11.12
N GLY A 507 -32.50 -5.09 -10.29
CA GLY A 507 -33.78 -5.68 -10.70
C GLY A 507 -34.54 -4.87 -11.76
N SER A 508 -34.42 -3.54 -11.73
CA SER A 508 -35.03 -2.62 -12.70
C SER A 508 -34.31 -2.63 -14.06
N SER A 509 -32.98 -2.79 -14.06
CA SER A 509 -32.16 -2.86 -15.29
C SER A 509 -32.43 -4.13 -16.09
N ILE A 510 -32.69 -5.25 -15.40
CA ILE A 510 -33.02 -6.55 -16.02
C ILE A 510 -34.43 -6.52 -16.62
N SER A 511 -35.39 -5.86 -15.97
CA SER A 511 -36.77 -5.71 -16.48
C SER A 511 -36.83 -4.87 -17.78
N PHE A 512 -35.99 -3.83 -17.87
CA PHE A 512 -35.83 -3.02 -19.09
C PHE A 512 -35.21 -3.82 -20.24
N LEU A 513 -34.19 -4.62 -19.98
CA LEU A 513 -33.54 -5.48 -20.99
C LEU A 513 -34.45 -6.62 -21.47
N MET A 514 -35.26 -7.21 -20.59
CA MET A 514 -36.28 -8.20 -20.96
C MET A 514 -37.41 -7.60 -21.83
N SER A 515 -37.69 -6.30 -21.68
CA SER A 515 -38.67 -5.58 -22.50
C SER A 515 -38.14 -5.27 -23.91
N MET A 516 -36.84 -4.99 -24.04
CA MET A 516 -36.13 -4.89 -25.33
C MET A 516 -36.05 -6.24 -26.05
N HIS A 517 -35.91 -7.35 -25.32
CA HIS A 517 -35.77 -8.70 -25.88
C HIS A 517 -37.04 -9.22 -26.58
N ARG A 518 -38.23 -8.70 -26.26
CA ARG A 518 -39.48 -9.04 -26.97
C ARG A 518 -39.52 -8.51 -28.41
N MET A 519 -38.56 -7.68 -28.83
CA MET A 519 -38.35 -7.28 -30.22
C MET A 519 -37.16 -8.07 -30.79
N GLN A 520 -37.43 -9.23 -31.40
CA GLN A 520 -36.42 -10.12 -31.98
C GLN A 520 -35.67 -9.48 -33.17
N ARG A 521 -34.33 -9.61 -33.21
CA ARG A 521 -33.48 -9.94 -34.39
C ARG A 521 -31.96 -9.82 -34.11
N PHE A 522 -31.37 -10.53 -33.15
CA PHE A 522 -29.89 -10.67 -33.10
C PHE A 522 -29.45 -11.98 -32.45
N THR A 523 -29.38 -13.06 -33.23
CA THR A 523 -28.77 -14.33 -32.80
C THR A 523 -27.96 -14.93 -33.94
N HIS A 524 -26.69 -14.54 -34.08
CA HIS A 524 -25.74 -15.27 -34.94
C HIS A 524 -24.33 -15.32 -34.32
N PRO A 525 -23.67 -16.50 -34.24
CA PRO A 525 -22.32 -16.65 -33.68
C PRO A 525 -21.24 -15.77 -34.31
N SER A 526 -21.30 -15.53 -35.62
CA SER A 526 -20.32 -14.68 -36.33
C SER A 526 -20.36 -13.22 -35.92
N LEU A 527 -21.54 -12.69 -35.57
CA LEU A 527 -21.71 -11.31 -35.12
C LEU A 527 -21.05 -11.06 -33.75
N ARG A 528 -20.89 -12.10 -32.92
CA ARG A 528 -20.23 -11.99 -31.61
C ARG A 528 -18.72 -11.80 -31.75
N LEU A 529 -18.11 -12.59 -32.62
CA LEU A 529 -16.69 -12.48 -32.94
C LEU A 529 -16.40 -11.20 -33.74
N GLU A 530 -17.29 -10.78 -34.63
CA GLU A 530 -17.18 -9.49 -35.33
C GLU A 530 -17.36 -8.29 -34.39
N ALA A 531 -18.30 -8.33 -33.44
CA ALA A 531 -18.46 -7.25 -32.46
C ALA A 531 -17.23 -7.16 -31.53
N PHE A 532 -16.65 -8.30 -31.16
CA PHE A 532 -15.39 -8.35 -30.42
C PHE A 532 -14.22 -7.75 -31.23
N ARG A 533 -14.07 -8.16 -32.50
CA ARG A 533 -13.05 -7.62 -33.42
C ARG A 533 -13.25 -6.12 -33.67
N ALA A 534 -14.48 -5.66 -33.85
CA ALA A 534 -14.82 -4.25 -34.05
C ALA A 534 -14.58 -3.39 -32.80
N ALA A 535 -14.74 -3.94 -31.60
CA ALA A 535 -14.41 -3.25 -30.36
C ALA A 535 -12.89 -3.08 -30.15
N HIS A 536 -12.10 -3.94 -30.81
CA HIS A 536 -10.64 -4.05 -30.70
C HIS A 536 -9.88 -3.28 -31.82
N ASP A 537 -10.50 -2.96 -32.96
CA ASP A 537 -9.81 -2.28 -34.05
C ASP A 537 -9.49 -0.79 -33.71
N VAL A 538 -8.21 -0.48 -33.49
CA VAL A 538 -7.68 0.83 -33.05
C VAL A 538 -7.55 1.84 -34.22
N ALA A 539 -7.90 1.45 -35.45
CA ALA A 539 -7.75 2.29 -36.65
C ALA A 539 -8.89 3.32 -36.90
N ALA A 540 -9.85 3.49 -35.99
CA ALA A 540 -10.85 4.57 -36.11
C ALA A 540 -10.21 5.95 -35.82
N PRO A 541 -10.49 7.00 -36.62
CA PRO A 541 -9.74 8.25 -36.56
C PRO A 541 -9.87 8.94 -35.20
N LYS A 542 -8.73 9.32 -34.63
CA LYS A 542 -8.62 10.09 -33.38
C LYS A 542 -9.47 11.36 -33.47
N TYR A 543 -10.61 11.37 -32.77
CA TYR A 543 -11.50 12.51 -32.68
C TYR A 543 -10.82 13.65 -31.90
N LYS A 544 -10.67 14.82 -32.52
CA LYS A 544 -10.17 16.03 -31.84
C LYS A 544 -11.31 16.67 -31.04
N PRO A 545 -11.10 17.09 -29.77
CA PRO A 545 -12.14 17.76 -29.01
C PRO A 545 -12.41 19.17 -29.56
N HIS A 546 -13.70 19.48 -29.76
CA HIS A 546 -14.20 20.80 -30.15
C HIS A 546 -14.41 21.68 -28.89
N PRO A 547 -14.26 23.03 -28.94
CA PRO A 547 -14.10 23.85 -27.72
C PRO A 547 -15.38 24.14 -26.92
N LEU A 548 -16.50 23.44 -27.15
CA LEU A 548 -17.78 23.77 -26.54
C LEU A 548 -18.52 22.50 -26.07
N GLY A 549 -18.15 22.00 -24.88
CA GLY A 549 -18.97 21.10 -24.07
C GLY A 549 -18.80 19.58 -24.35
N PRO A 550 -19.33 18.74 -23.43
CA PRO A 550 -19.14 17.28 -23.44
C PRO A 550 -19.86 16.60 -24.62
N SER A 551 -19.37 15.42 -25.03
CA SER A 551 -19.81 14.71 -26.22
C SER A 551 -21.26 14.21 -26.13
N ASP A 552 -21.89 13.89 -27.27
CA ASP A 552 -23.27 13.38 -27.32
C ASP A 552 -23.44 12.04 -26.56
N LEU A 553 -22.36 11.28 -26.40
CA LEU A 553 -22.32 10.05 -25.59
C LEU A 553 -22.31 10.37 -24.07
N ASP A 554 -21.65 11.45 -23.68
CA ASP A 554 -21.64 11.93 -22.28
C ASP A 554 -23.02 12.48 -21.89
N ARG A 555 -23.74 13.12 -22.82
CA ARG A 555 -25.13 13.56 -22.61
C ARG A 555 -26.09 12.38 -22.45
N LEU A 556 -25.96 11.32 -23.26
CA LEU A 556 -26.73 10.09 -23.12
C LEU A 556 -26.47 9.39 -21.78
N THR A 557 -25.23 9.43 -21.29
CA THR A 557 -24.85 8.84 -20.00
C THR A 557 -25.33 9.67 -18.81
N LEU A 558 -25.36 11.01 -18.92
CA LEU A 558 -25.89 11.91 -17.89
C LEU A 558 -27.43 11.89 -17.78
N VAL A 559 -28.14 11.68 -18.88
CA VAL A 559 -29.61 11.50 -18.85
C VAL A 559 -29.99 10.17 -18.18
N ALA A 560 -29.16 9.13 -18.31
CA ALA A 560 -29.38 7.84 -17.66
C ALA A 560 -29.06 7.85 -16.14
N ALA A 561 -28.27 8.82 -15.64
CA ALA A 561 -27.76 8.83 -14.27
C ALA A 561 -28.41 9.86 -13.32
N GLY A 562 -29.48 10.57 -13.74
CA GLY A 562 -30.11 11.62 -12.93
C GLY A 562 -31.35 11.20 -12.13
N SER A 563 -31.16 11.00 -10.81
CA SER A 563 -32.11 11.18 -9.68
C SER A 563 -33.57 10.70 -9.80
N TRP A 564 -33.92 9.56 -9.17
CA TRP A 564 -35.31 9.26 -8.80
C TRP A 564 -35.41 8.68 -7.38
N LYS A 565 -35.65 9.56 -6.40
CA LYS A 565 -36.52 9.24 -5.25
C LYS A 565 -37.92 9.77 -5.58
N THR A 566 -38.93 8.98 -5.21
CA THR A 566 -40.38 9.20 -5.33
C THR A 566 -41.00 9.12 -6.73
N MET A 567 -41.94 8.17 -6.88
CA MET A 567 -42.83 8.00 -8.03
C MET A 567 -43.70 9.24 -8.25
N HIS A 568 -43.52 9.92 -9.39
CA HIS A 568 -44.58 10.67 -10.06
C HIS A 568 -44.43 10.48 -11.57
N PHE A 569 -45.50 10.04 -12.24
CA PHE A 569 -45.56 9.98 -13.71
C PHE A 569 -45.47 11.40 -14.27
N VAL A 570 -44.37 11.75 -14.92
CA VAL A 570 -44.20 13.03 -15.62
C VAL A 570 -44.82 12.88 -17.02
N PRO A 571 -45.82 13.68 -17.41
CA PRO A 571 -46.35 13.66 -18.77
C PRO A 571 -45.28 14.18 -19.74
N VAL A 572 -45.07 13.46 -20.85
CA VAL A 572 -44.33 14.00 -21.99
C VAL A 572 -45.17 15.13 -22.56
N LEU A 573 -44.73 16.38 -22.37
CA LEU A 573 -45.41 17.55 -22.91
C LEU A 573 -45.30 17.53 -24.44
N ASP A 574 -46.39 17.87 -25.14
CA ASP A 574 -46.46 17.91 -26.62
C ASP A 574 -45.32 18.78 -27.23
N THR A 575 -44.86 19.79 -26.49
CA THR A 575 -43.74 20.66 -26.87
C THR A 575 -42.41 19.92 -26.97
N SER A 576 -42.19 18.85 -26.20
CA SER A 576 -40.99 18.01 -26.26
C SER A 576 -41.00 17.11 -27.49
N ILE A 577 -42.17 16.58 -27.87
CA ILE A 577 -42.33 15.79 -29.10
C ILE A 577 -42.16 16.69 -30.33
N GLN A 578 -42.72 17.90 -30.31
CA GLN A 578 -42.55 18.88 -31.39
C GLN A 578 -41.08 19.29 -31.59
N ARG A 579 -40.32 19.50 -30.51
CA ARG A 579 -38.88 19.82 -30.59
C ARG A 579 -38.06 18.64 -31.12
N LEU A 580 -38.37 17.43 -30.68
CA LEU A 580 -37.73 16.22 -31.19
C LEU A 580 -38.05 16.04 -32.69
N ASN A 581 -39.30 16.28 -33.09
CA ASN A 581 -39.74 16.21 -34.46
C ASN A 581 -39.04 17.24 -35.35
N ALA A 582 -38.91 18.50 -34.89
CA ALA A 582 -38.18 19.54 -35.62
C ALA A 582 -36.70 19.19 -35.81
N SER A 583 -36.05 18.67 -34.77
CA SER A 583 -34.63 18.27 -34.82
C SER A 583 -34.39 17.10 -35.78
N LEU A 584 -35.22 16.06 -35.72
CA LEU A 584 -35.09 14.88 -36.59
C LEU A 584 -35.45 15.20 -38.05
N THR A 585 -36.40 16.13 -38.28
CA THR A 585 -36.68 16.67 -39.63
C THR A 585 -35.46 17.37 -40.20
N THR A 586 -34.77 18.18 -39.39
CA THR A 586 -33.57 18.92 -39.81
C THR A 586 -32.41 17.99 -40.14
N MET A 587 -32.36 16.82 -39.50
CA MET A 587 -31.33 15.79 -39.71
C MET A 587 -31.59 14.87 -40.91
N ASN A 588 -32.72 15.04 -41.61
CA ASN A 588 -33.13 14.24 -42.76
C ASN A 588 -33.05 12.73 -42.52
N VAL A 589 -33.41 12.30 -41.31
CA VAL A 589 -33.52 10.87 -41.00
C VAL A 589 -34.74 10.34 -41.78
N ASP A 590 -34.63 9.17 -42.40
CA ASP A 590 -35.77 8.55 -43.09
C ASP A 590 -36.58 7.68 -42.11
N GLY A 591 -37.92 7.68 -42.23
CA GLY A 591 -38.83 6.79 -41.49
C GLY A 591 -39.14 7.15 -40.02
N TRP A 592 -38.47 8.13 -39.41
CA TRP A 592 -38.70 8.50 -38.00
C TRP A 592 -40.07 9.19 -37.76
N ALA A 593 -40.64 9.84 -38.77
CA ALA A 593 -41.97 10.46 -38.66
C ALA A 593 -43.06 9.43 -38.33
N GLU A 594 -42.89 8.19 -38.80
CA GLU A 594 -43.82 7.08 -38.51
C GLU A 594 -43.63 6.55 -37.08
N GLN A 595 -42.39 6.59 -36.58
CA GLN A 595 -42.06 6.23 -35.19
C GLN A 595 -42.58 7.28 -34.20
N ILE A 596 -42.49 8.58 -34.50
CA ILE A 596 -43.11 9.64 -33.69
C ILE A 596 -44.62 9.48 -33.66
N ARG A 597 -45.27 9.22 -34.80
CA ARG A 597 -46.72 8.92 -34.82
C ARG A 597 -47.07 7.71 -33.95
N SER A 598 -46.23 6.67 -33.95
CA SER A 598 -46.45 5.51 -33.08
C SER A 598 -46.32 5.86 -31.59
N ILE A 599 -45.38 6.74 -31.24
CA ILE A 599 -45.20 7.24 -29.86
C ILE A 599 -46.40 8.11 -29.45
N GLU A 600 -46.84 9.01 -30.32
CA GLU A 600 -48.03 9.85 -30.10
C GLU A 600 -49.29 8.99 -29.92
N LEU A 601 -49.45 7.93 -30.71
CA LEU A 601 -50.57 7.00 -30.60
C LEU A 601 -50.53 6.21 -29.28
N ALA A 602 -49.35 5.75 -28.86
CA ALA A 602 -49.16 5.08 -27.58
C ALA A 602 -49.46 6.01 -26.41
N GLN A 603 -49.03 7.28 -26.48
CA GLN A 603 -49.31 8.28 -25.47
C GLN A 603 -50.82 8.61 -25.38
N ARG A 604 -51.51 8.72 -26.51
CA ARG A 604 -52.98 8.89 -26.52
C ARG A 604 -53.68 7.71 -25.89
N LYS A 605 -53.32 6.47 -26.27
CA LYS A 605 -53.88 5.26 -25.63
C LYS A 605 -53.63 5.20 -24.13
N ALA A 606 -52.46 5.62 -23.66
CA ALA A 606 -52.16 5.70 -22.22
C ALA A 606 -53.00 6.77 -21.52
N ASN A 607 -53.24 7.91 -22.16
CA ASN A 607 -54.09 8.97 -21.64
C ASN A 607 -55.57 8.56 -21.63
N ASP A 608 -56.05 7.86 -22.67
CA ASP A 608 -57.41 7.33 -22.74
C ASP A 608 -57.64 6.28 -21.65
N LEU A 609 -56.69 5.33 -21.48
CA LEU A 609 -56.73 4.34 -20.42
C LEU A 609 -56.74 4.98 -19.02
N LYS A 610 -55.98 6.06 -18.84
CA LYS A 610 -55.99 6.85 -17.60
C LYS A 610 -57.34 7.54 -17.38
N SER A 611 -57.93 8.10 -18.43
CA SER A 611 -59.26 8.71 -18.37
C SER A 611 -60.33 7.68 -18.02
N ASP A 612 -60.26 6.48 -18.59
CA ASP A 612 -61.19 5.39 -18.30
C ASP A 612 -61.03 4.84 -16.89
N LEU A 613 -59.80 4.70 -16.39
CA LEU A 613 -59.50 4.36 -14.99
C LEU A 613 -60.04 5.42 -14.01
N LEU A 614 -59.87 6.70 -14.30
CA LEU A 614 -60.38 7.79 -13.47
C LEU A 614 -61.91 7.91 -13.53
N ALA A 615 -62.52 7.50 -14.64
CA ALA A 615 -63.97 7.45 -14.80
C ALA A 615 -64.60 6.14 -14.30
N GLY A 616 -63.81 5.21 -13.76
CA GLY A 616 -64.27 3.91 -13.23
C GLY A 616 -64.85 2.98 -14.29
N ARG A 617 -64.42 3.09 -15.55
CA ARG A 617 -64.92 2.29 -16.69
C ARG A 617 -64.05 1.07 -17.02
N VAL A 618 -62.96 0.86 -16.29
CA VAL A 618 -61.97 -0.22 -16.48
C VAL A 618 -61.70 -0.92 -15.16
#